data_AF-A0A318IN78-F1
#
_entry.id   AF-A0A318IN78-F1
#
_cell.length_a   1.000
_cell.length_b   1.000
_cell.length_c   1.000
_cell.angle_alpha   90.00
_cell.angle_beta   90.00
_cell.angle_gamma   90.00
#
_symmetry.space_group_name_H-M   'P 1'
#
loop_
_entity.id
_entity.type
_entity.pdbx_description
1 polymer ?
#
loop_
_entity_poly.entity_id
_entity_poly.type
_entity_poly.pdbx_seq_one_letter_code
_entity_poly.pdbx_strand_id
1 'polypeptide(L)'
;MKSTLIFDITQAGYKSYFFPAQGLIFVVIGAGMIYFHLMRKRKKDLDSQQKKSRPGPWFLFAYFGFACLWTVFSFKSTYTDYSDLRSAFEQGQCKLVEGKVKNFLTGVKEKGRAEESFDIDDAHFSYSHRVVTAGFNTPVADGGPMKEGLHVRVHHCGRQIARLEIVGE
;
A
#
# COMPACT_ATOMS: atom_id res chain seq x y z
N MET A 1 28.06 -17.40 8.94
CA MET A 1 26.59 -17.56 8.93
C MET A 1 26.05 -17.04 7.61
N LYS A 2 25.22 -17.83 6.92
CA LYS A 2 24.58 -17.39 5.67
C LYS A 2 23.25 -16.73 6.03
N SER A 3 23.02 -15.50 5.59
CA SER A 3 21.74 -14.81 5.74
C SER A 3 21.02 -14.75 4.40
N THR A 4 19.74 -15.10 4.40
CA THR A 4 18.86 -14.97 3.24
C THR A 4 18.08 -13.67 3.36
N LEU A 5 18.23 -12.78 2.37
CA LEU A 5 17.48 -11.54 2.31
C LEU A 5 16.03 -11.81 1.93
N ILE A 6 15.09 -11.44 2.81
CA ILE A 6 13.65 -11.61 2.57
C ILE A 6 13.03 -10.32 2.05
N PHE A 7 13.41 -9.20 2.66
CA PHE A 7 12.89 -7.90 2.30
C PHE A 7 13.95 -6.84 2.53
N ASP A 8 14.05 -5.89 1.61
CA ASP A 8 14.87 -4.68 1.73
C ASP A 8 14.15 -3.55 1.01
N ILE A 9 13.87 -2.44 1.70
CA ILE A 9 13.18 -1.29 1.13
C ILE A 9 13.92 -0.68 -0.07
N THR A 10 15.25 -0.80 -0.13
CA THR A 10 16.06 -0.26 -1.23
C THR A 10 15.92 -1.09 -2.51
N GLN A 11 15.69 -2.41 -2.39
CA GLN A 11 15.50 -3.32 -3.51
C GLN A 11 14.02 -3.50 -3.89
N ALA A 12 13.13 -3.44 -2.90
CA ALA A 12 11.69 -3.60 -3.05
C ALA A 12 11.04 -2.52 -3.94
N GLY A 13 11.58 -1.29 -3.91
CA GLY A 13 10.97 -0.14 -4.56
C GLY A 13 9.63 0.27 -3.92
N TYR A 14 8.91 1.19 -4.56
CA TYR A 14 7.57 1.57 -4.15
C TYR A 14 6.59 0.43 -4.45
N LYS A 15 5.96 -0.16 -3.43
CA LYS A 15 5.08 -1.35 -3.60
C LYS A 15 3.58 -1.01 -3.65
N SER A 16 3.19 0.19 -3.21
CA SER A 16 1.79 0.56 -3.01
C SER A 16 1.12 1.08 -4.29
N TYR A 17 1.43 0.54 -5.48
CA TYR A 17 0.84 0.99 -6.77
C TYR A 17 -0.66 0.72 -6.88
N PHE A 18 -1.14 -0.35 -6.26
CA PHE A 18 -2.56 -0.72 -6.34
C PHE A 18 -3.48 0.35 -5.73
N PHE A 19 -3.02 1.04 -4.68
CA PHE A 19 -3.79 2.06 -3.97
C PHE A 19 -4.10 3.30 -4.84
N PRO A 20 -3.11 4.00 -5.45
CA PRO A 20 -3.38 5.10 -6.38
C PRO A 20 -3.95 4.63 -7.72
N ALA A 21 -3.69 3.39 -8.17
CA ALA A 21 -4.23 2.88 -9.44
C ALA A 21 -5.77 2.86 -9.47
N GLN A 22 -6.43 2.61 -8.33
CA GLN A 22 -7.88 2.71 -8.22
C GLN A 22 -8.38 4.13 -8.50
N GLY A 23 -7.63 5.14 -8.05
CA GLY A 23 -7.90 6.54 -8.36
C GLY A 23 -7.85 6.84 -9.85
N LEU A 24 -6.86 6.30 -10.57
CA LEU A 24 -6.73 6.47 -12.02
C LEU A 24 -7.94 5.90 -12.78
N ILE A 25 -8.52 4.80 -12.33
CA ILE A 25 -9.75 4.24 -12.92
C ILE A 25 -10.90 5.26 -12.83
N PHE A 26 -11.08 5.92 -11.68
CA PHE A 26 -12.09 6.96 -11.51
C PHE A 26 -11.82 8.19 -12.38
N VAL A 27 -10.56 8.57 -12.54
CA VAL A 27 -10.15 9.66 -13.44
C VAL A 27 -10.52 9.34 -14.89
N VAL A 28 -10.22 8.12 -15.38
CA VAL A 28 -10.55 7.68 -16.74
C VAL A 28 -12.08 7.65 -16.95
N ILE A 29 -12.83 7.13 -15.98
CA ILE A 29 -14.30 7.12 -16.04
C ILE A 29 -14.85 8.55 -16.11
N GLY A 30 -14.37 9.43 -15.23
CA GLY A 30 -14.77 10.84 -15.20
C GLY A 30 -14.46 11.56 -16.51
N ALA A 31 -13.26 11.36 -17.07
CA ALA A 31 -12.86 11.91 -18.36
C ALA A 31 -13.77 11.41 -19.50
N GLY A 32 -14.08 10.12 -19.53
CA GLY A 32 -15.01 9.53 -20.50
C GLY A 32 -16.43 10.11 -20.40
N MET A 33 -16.93 10.32 -19.17
CA MET A 33 -18.22 10.96 -18.94
C MET A 33 -18.25 12.41 -19.45
N ILE A 34 -17.21 13.19 -19.17
CA ILE A 34 -17.07 14.57 -19.66
C ILE A 34 -16.98 14.59 -21.20
N TYR A 35 -16.11 13.77 -21.78
CA TYR A 35 -15.96 13.65 -23.22
C TYR A 35 -17.29 13.33 -23.93
N PHE A 36 -18.03 12.36 -23.40
CA PHE A 36 -19.31 11.95 -23.97
C PHE A 36 -20.42 13.00 -23.76
N HIS A 37 -20.38 13.74 -22.64
CA HIS A 37 -21.27 14.88 -22.42
C HIS A 37 -21.02 15.99 -23.46
N LEU A 38 -19.75 16.34 -23.70
CA LEU A 38 -19.35 17.35 -24.68
C LEU A 38 -19.71 16.94 -26.11
N MET A 39 -19.41 15.69 -26.49
CA MET A 39 -19.75 15.16 -27.82
C MET A 39 -21.26 15.10 -28.08
N ARG A 40 -22.06 14.75 -27.06
CA ARG A 40 -23.52 14.73 -27.17
C ARG A 40 -24.15 16.11 -27.16
N LYS A 41 -23.58 17.09 -26.45
CA LYS A 41 -24.02 18.48 -26.52
C LYS A 41 -23.89 19.00 -27.95
N ARG A 42 -22.76 18.69 -28.61
CA ARG A 42 -22.53 18.95 -30.05
C ARG A 42 -23.58 18.32 -30.97
N LYS A 43 -24.11 17.15 -30.62
CA LYS A 43 -25.08 16.39 -31.44
C LYS A 43 -26.54 16.77 -31.16
N LYS A 44 -26.86 17.25 -29.94
CA LYS A 44 -28.21 17.70 -29.55
C LYS A 44 -28.58 19.09 -30.08
N ASP A 45 -27.60 19.94 -30.38
CA ASP A 45 -27.86 21.18 -31.14
C ASP A 45 -28.33 20.90 -32.59
N LEU A 46 -28.22 19.64 -33.06
CA LEU A 46 -28.68 19.18 -34.37
C LEU A 46 -29.99 18.39 -34.35
N ASP A 47 -30.44 17.88 -33.20
CA ASP A 47 -31.63 17.03 -33.13
C ASP A 47 -32.35 17.21 -31.79
N SER A 48 -33.40 18.03 -31.81
CA SER A 48 -34.20 18.33 -30.64
C SER A 48 -35.24 17.23 -30.43
N GLN A 49 -34.99 16.30 -29.51
CA GLN A 49 -35.97 15.76 -28.56
C GLN A 49 -35.40 14.52 -27.84
N GLN A 50 -35.02 14.69 -26.56
CA GLN A 50 -35.32 13.74 -25.48
C GLN A 50 -34.65 14.21 -24.19
N LYS A 51 -35.48 14.68 -23.25
CA LYS A 51 -35.11 14.96 -21.86
C LYS A 51 -35.18 13.66 -21.06
N LYS A 52 -34.03 13.00 -20.90
CA LYS A 52 -33.82 12.02 -19.82
C LYS A 52 -33.05 12.74 -18.71
N SER A 53 -33.49 12.60 -17.47
CA SER A 53 -32.84 13.16 -16.27
C SER A 53 -31.39 12.67 -16.22
N ARG A 54 -30.45 13.59 -16.46
CA ARG A 54 -29.01 13.31 -16.46
C ARG A 54 -28.34 14.23 -15.45
N PRO A 55 -27.25 13.78 -14.81
CA PRO A 55 -26.48 14.62 -13.91
C PRO A 55 -26.05 15.89 -14.63
N GLY A 56 -26.21 17.03 -13.95
CA GLY A 56 -25.81 18.33 -14.48
C GLY A 56 -24.30 18.38 -14.77
N PRO A 57 -23.85 19.25 -15.70
CA PRO A 57 -22.44 19.35 -16.07
C PRO A 57 -21.54 19.63 -14.86
N TRP A 58 -22.01 20.43 -13.90
CA TRP A 58 -21.32 20.69 -12.63
C TRP A 58 -20.93 19.42 -11.86
N PHE A 59 -21.86 18.45 -11.75
CA PHE A 59 -21.59 17.20 -11.05
C PHE A 59 -20.48 16.39 -11.72
N LEU A 60 -20.41 16.38 -13.05
CA LEU A 60 -19.37 15.67 -13.81
C LEU A 60 -17.99 16.27 -13.56
N PHE A 61 -17.88 17.60 -13.62
CA PHE A 61 -16.62 18.29 -13.34
C PHE A 61 -16.20 18.16 -11.86
N ALA A 62 -17.15 18.22 -10.93
CA ALA A 62 -16.88 18.01 -9.51
C ALA A 62 -16.38 16.59 -9.23
N TYR A 63 -17.02 15.56 -9.80
CA TYR A 63 -16.57 14.17 -9.68
C TYR A 63 -15.16 13.97 -10.24
N PHE A 64 -14.88 14.49 -11.44
CA PHE A 64 -13.56 14.39 -12.05
C PHE A 64 -12.48 15.11 -11.25
N GLY A 65 -12.78 16.34 -10.79
CA GLY A 65 -11.88 17.10 -9.92
C GLY A 65 -11.57 16.36 -8.61
N PHE A 66 -12.60 15.78 -7.98
CA PHE A 66 -12.44 14.93 -6.80
C PHE A 66 -11.57 13.70 -7.07
N ALA A 67 -11.81 12.98 -8.19
CA ALA A 67 -11.02 11.80 -8.56
C ALA A 67 -9.53 12.14 -8.76
N CYS A 68 -9.23 13.23 -9.44
CA CYS A 68 -7.87 13.73 -9.63
C CYS A 68 -7.22 14.09 -8.29
N LEU A 69 -7.93 14.86 -7.45
CA LEU A 69 -7.44 15.26 -6.13
C LEU A 69 -7.16 14.05 -5.24
N TRP A 70 -8.09 13.09 -5.18
CA TRP A 70 -7.93 11.86 -4.42
C TRP A 70 -6.72 11.05 -4.88
N THR A 71 -6.51 10.94 -6.19
CA THR A 71 -5.39 10.17 -6.77
C THR A 71 -4.05 10.81 -6.41
N VAL A 72 -3.92 12.13 -6.58
CA VAL A 72 -2.71 12.88 -6.24
C VAL A 72 -2.44 12.81 -4.74
N PHE A 73 -3.47 13.00 -3.92
CA PHE A 73 -3.34 12.93 -2.47
C PHE A 73 -2.91 11.54 -2.00
N SER A 74 -3.57 10.49 -2.50
CA SER A 74 -3.27 9.09 -2.16
C SER A 74 -1.84 8.74 -2.56
N PHE A 75 -1.43 9.07 -3.79
CA PHE A 75 -0.07 8.83 -4.27
C PHE A 75 0.96 9.59 -3.43
N LYS A 76 0.73 10.86 -3.12
CA LYS A 76 1.65 11.65 -2.30
C LYS A 76 1.80 11.03 -0.91
N SER A 77 0.69 10.66 -0.27
CA SER A 77 0.72 10.08 1.08
C SER A 77 1.53 8.79 1.13
N THR A 78 1.29 7.85 0.21
CA THR A 78 1.99 6.57 0.19
C THR A 78 3.43 6.69 -0.28
N TYR A 79 3.71 7.63 -1.18
CA TYR A 79 5.07 7.89 -1.64
C TYR A 79 5.93 8.54 -0.56
N THR A 80 5.36 9.45 0.23
CA THR A 80 6.06 10.03 1.38
C THR A 80 6.40 8.96 2.42
N ASP A 81 5.47 8.05 2.76
CA ASP A 81 5.76 6.90 3.65
C ASP A 81 6.96 6.07 3.15
N TYR A 82 7.01 5.78 1.85
CA TYR A 82 8.14 5.09 1.22
C TYR A 82 9.44 5.88 1.27
N SER A 83 9.39 7.17 0.90
CA SER A 83 10.56 8.03 0.87
C SER A 83 11.16 8.21 2.26
N ASP A 84 10.32 8.41 3.28
CA ASP A 84 10.74 8.63 4.65
C ASP A 84 11.36 7.37 5.24
N LEU A 85 10.72 6.21 5.08
CA LEU A 85 11.26 4.94 5.57
C LEU A 85 12.58 4.58 4.86
N ARG A 86 12.66 4.79 3.54
CA ARG A 86 13.88 4.53 2.76
C ARG A 86 15.00 5.47 3.19
N SER A 87 14.71 6.76 3.30
CA SER A 87 15.69 7.76 3.72
C SER A 87 16.19 7.47 5.14
N ALA A 88 15.31 7.12 6.07
CA ALA A 88 15.68 6.78 7.44
C ALA A 88 16.56 5.51 7.48
N PHE A 89 16.29 4.53 6.63
CA PHE A 89 17.12 3.33 6.50
C PHE A 89 18.50 3.66 5.91
N GLU A 90 18.57 4.41 4.81
CA GLU A 90 19.83 4.81 4.17
C GLU A 90 20.69 5.72 5.06
N GLN A 91 20.07 6.54 5.90
CA GLN A 91 20.76 7.40 6.89
C GLN A 91 21.15 6.67 8.18
N GLY A 92 20.86 5.37 8.31
CA GLY A 92 21.19 4.59 9.51
C GLY A 92 20.37 4.95 10.75
N GLN A 93 19.19 5.55 10.57
CA GLN A 93 18.29 5.94 11.67
C GLN A 93 17.40 4.79 12.14
N CYS A 94 17.32 3.68 11.38
CA CYS A 94 16.60 2.49 11.81
C CYS A 94 17.40 1.71 12.86
N LYS A 95 16.68 1.15 13.83
CA LYS A 95 17.25 0.25 14.84
C LYS A 95 17.41 -1.15 14.26
N LEU A 96 18.47 -1.83 14.68
CA LEU A 96 18.73 -3.22 14.35
C LEU A 96 18.41 -4.10 15.55
N VAL A 97 17.59 -5.13 15.33
CA VAL A 97 17.33 -6.19 16.31
C VAL A 97 17.63 -7.52 15.64
N GLU A 98 18.39 -8.37 16.32
CA GLU A 98 18.72 -9.72 15.86
C GLU A 98 18.41 -10.72 16.96
N GLY A 99 17.71 -11.79 16.62
CA GLY A 99 17.35 -12.81 17.60
C GLY A 99 16.38 -13.85 17.04
N LYS A 100 15.92 -14.73 17.92
CA LYS A 100 14.92 -15.74 17.57
C LYS A 100 13.51 -15.15 17.65
N VAL A 101 12.72 -15.41 16.61
CA VAL A 101 11.28 -15.13 16.56
C VAL A 101 10.59 -15.93 17.66
N LYS A 102 9.85 -15.23 18.53
CA LYS A 102 9.04 -15.78 19.62
C LYS A 102 7.59 -15.33 19.50
N ASN A 103 6.68 -16.08 20.11
CA ASN A 103 5.25 -15.73 20.22
C ASN A 103 4.59 -15.41 18.86
N PHE A 104 4.96 -16.13 17.81
CA PHE A 104 4.46 -15.91 16.47
C PHE A 104 2.98 -16.27 16.39
N LEU A 105 2.16 -15.27 16.12
CA LEU A 105 0.73 -15.40 15.90
C LEU A 105 0.45 -15.33 14.40
N THR A 106 -0.14 -16.40 13.87
CA THR A 106 -0.63 -16.40 12.49
C THR A 106 -2.04 -15.80 12.46
N GLY A 107 -2.29 -14.86 11.55
CA GLY A 107 -3.61 -14.25 11.36
C GLY A 107 -4.72 -15.24 10.96
N VAL A 108 -4.34 -16.46 10.56
CA VAL A 108 -5.29 -17.55 10.26
C VAL A 108 -5.81 -18.24 11.53
N LYS A 109 -5.01 -18.28 12.61
CA LYS A 109 -5.38 -18.99 13.85
C LYS A 109 -6.19 -18.15 14.82
N GLU A 110 -6.01 -16.82 14.83
CA GLU A 110 -6.83 -15.93 15.64
C GLU A 110 -8.11 -15.54 14.90
N LYS A 111 -9.26 -16.02 15.39
CA LYS A 111 -10.62 -15.74 14.87
C LYS A 111 -10.82 -14.26 14.48
N GLY A 112 -10.57 -13.92 13.21
CA GLY A 112 -10.91 -12.62 12.63
C GLY A 112 -9.83 -11.54 12.60
N ARG A 113 -8.59 -11.80 13.06
CA ARG A 113 -7.48 -10.83 12.92
C ARG A 113 -6.62 -11.16 11.71
N ALA A 114 -6.61 -10.28 10.72
CA ALA A 114 -5.80 -10.43 9.51
C ALA A 114 -4.33 -10.00 9.71
N GLU A 115 -3.87 -9.86 10.94
CA GLU A 115 -2.52 -9.41 11.28
C GLU A 115 -1.70 -10.59 11.80
N GLU A 116 -0.47 -10.70 11.33
CA GLU A 116 0.55 -11.58 11.89
C GLU A 116 1.46 -10.77 12.80
N SER A 117 1.89 -11.37 13.91
CA SER A 117 2.78 -10.70 14.84
C SER A 117 3.80 -11.64 15.43
N PHE A 118 4.92 -11.08 15.88
CA PHE A 118 5.99 -11.80 16.56
C PHE A 118 6.80 -10.87 17.44
N ASP A 119 7.55 -11.49 18.36
CA ASP A 119 8.51 -10.83 19.23
C ASP A 119 9.94 -11.24 18.85
N ILE A 120 10.87 -10.31 18.93
CA ILE A 120 12.32 -10.57 18.99
C ILE A 120 12.86 -9.85 20.21
N ASP A 121 13.31 -10.61 21.19
CA ASP A 121 13.69 -10.09 22.51
C ASP A 121 12.61 -9.16 23.09
N ASP A 122 12.89 -7.87 23.24
CA ASP A 122 11.94 -6.88 23.77
C ASP A 122 11.16 -6.12 22.68
N ALA A 123 11.34 -6.46 21.40
CA ALA A 123 10.72 -5.79 20.27
C ALA A 123 9.52 -6.59 19.72
N HIS A 124 8.34 -5.96 19.67
CA HIS A 124 7.13 -6.53 19.10
C HIS A 124 6.85 -5.96 17.70
N PHE A 125 6.54 -6.85 16.76
CA PHE A 125 6.19 -6.51 15.38
C PHE A 125 4.82 -7.09 15.02
N SER A 126 3.96 -6.27 14.40
CA SER A 126 2.69 -6.71 13.82
C SER A 126 2.57 -6.18 12.39
N TYR A 127 2.12 -7.02 11.47
CA TYR A 127 2.01 -6.68 10.05
C TYR A 127 0.86 -7.40 9.35
N SER A 128 0.35 -6.81 8.27
CA SER A 128 -0.73 -7.36 7.45
C SER A 128 -0.66 -6.85 6.02
N HIS A 129 -0.99 -7.69 5.05
CA HIS A 129 -1.06 -7.28 3.65
C HIS A 129 -2.12 -6.18 3.39
N ARG A 130 -3.11 -6.05 4.29
CA ARG A 130 -4.16 -5.02 4.20
C ARG A 130 -3.69 -3.63 4.58
N VAL A 131 -2.57 -3.52 5.29
CA VAL A 131 -2.00 -2.23 5.69
C VAL A 131 -1.17 -1.69 4.53
N VAL A 132 -1.54 -0.51 4.04
CA VAL A 132 -0.74 0.22 3.06
C VAL A 132 0.46 0.80 3.78
N THR A 133 1.62 0.19 3.60
CA THR A 133 2.89 0.64 4.18
C THR A 133 4.03 0.36 3.22
N ALA A 134 5.10 1.13 3.35
CA ALA A 134 6.37 0.88 2.68
C ALA A 134 7.17 -0.29 3.29
N GLY A 135 6.90 -0.68 4.54
CA GLY A 135 7.62 -1.74 5.24
C GLY A 135 7.19 -3.17 4.85
N PHE A 136 7.89 -4.17 5.39
CA PHE A 136 7.49 -5.57 5.23
C PHE A 136 6.08 -5.81 5.79
N ASN A 137 5.20 -6.40 4.99
CA ASN A 137 3.82 -6.65 5.38
C ASN A 137 3.22 -7.94 4.78
N THR A 138 4.04 -8.92 4.41
CA THR A 138 3.60 -10.14 3.70
C THR A 138 3.32 -11.29 4.69
N PRO A 139 2.04 -11.64 4.95
CA PRO A 139 1.65 -12.73 5.83
C PRO A 139 1.99 -14.10 5.26
N VAL A 140 2.11 -15.13 6.11
CA VAL A 140 2.28 -16.54 5.71
C VAL A 140 1.16 -17.00 4.77
N ALA A 141 -0.07 -16.52 4.97
CA ALA A 141 -1.20 -16.81 4.09
C ALA A 141 -0.98 -16.33 2.64
N ASP A 142 -0.18 -15.29 2.45
CA ASP A 142 0.20 -14.72 1.14
C ASP A 142 1.62 -15.17 0.71
N GLY A 143 2.16 -16.22 1.36
CA GLY A 143 3.49 -16.78 1.06
C GLY A 143 4.65 -16.19 1.87
N GLY A 144 4.35 -15.45 2.95
CA GLY A 144 5.35 -14.90 3.86
C GLY A 144 6.22 -15.98 4.54
N PRO A 145 7.52 -15.74 4.76
CA PRO A 145 8.44 -16.76 5.25
C PRO A 145 8.55 -16.84 6.78
N MET A 146 7.88 -15.94 7.52
CA MET A 146 7.99 -15.86 8.98
C MET A 146 7.38 -17.06 9.68
N LYS A 147 8.10 -17.61 10.66
CA LYS A 147 7.71 -18.76 11.48
C LYS A 147 8.34 -18.65 12.86
N GLU A 148 7.69 -19.27 13.84
CA GLU A 148 8.21 -19.43 15.20
C GLU A 148 9.63 -20.02 15.19
N GLY A 149 10.53 -19.49 16.01
CA GLY A 149 11.88 -20.01 16.22
C GLY A 149 12.93 -19.65 15.18
N LEU A 150 12.56 -18.97 14.07
CA LEU A 150 13.53 -18.48 13.09
C LEU A 150 14.49 -17.48 13.73
N HIS A 151 15.79 -17.60 13.43
CA HIS A 151 16.75 -16.55 13.77
C HIS A 151 16.72 -15.50 12.66
N VAL A 152 16.43 -14.25 13.01
CA VAL A 152 16.21 -13.17 12.05
C VAL A 152 16.97 -11.92 12.45
N ARG A 153 17.30 -11.11 11.44
CA ARG A 153 17.86 -9.78 11.61
C ARG A 153 16.91 -8.77 10.98
N VAL A 154 16.44 -7.82 11.80
CA VAL A 154 15.41 -6.85 11.45
C VAL A 154 15.95 -5.44 11.61
N HIS A 155 15.97 -4.66 10.53
CA HIS A 155 16.11 -3.21 10.63
C HIS A 155 14.71 -2.59 10.63
N HIS A 156 14.40 -1.85 11.69
CA HIS A 156 13.09 -1.23 11.85
C HIS A 156 13.19 0.25 12.21
N CYS A 157 12.29 1.05 11.63
CA CYS A 157 12.11 2.45 11.93
C CYS A 157 10.73 2.61 12.56
N GLY A 158 10.68 2.81 13.89
CA GLY A 158 9.44 2.72 14.65
C GLY A 158 8.85 1.32 14.58
N ARG A 159 7.63 1.21 14.05
CA ARG A 159 6.93 -0.08 13.85
C ARG A 159 7.13 -0.69 12.46
N GLN A 160 7.76 0.06 11.54
CA GLN A 160 7.94 -0.39 10.16
C GLN A 160 9.24 -1.17 10.02
N ILE A 161 9.14 -2.33 9.37
CA ILE A 161 10.30 -3.17 9.05
C ILE A 161 10.86 -2.71 7.69
N ALA A 162 12.04 -2.10 7.71
CA ALA A 162 12.74 -1.60 6.51
C ALA A 162 13.58 -2.69 5.83
N ARG A 163 14.12 -3.64 6.60
CA ARG A 163 14.86 -4.80 6.09
C ARG A 163 14.68 -6.00 6.99
N LEU A 164 14.52 -7.17 6.39
CA LEU A 164 14.33 -8.45 7.05
C LEU A 164 15.24 -9.50 6.41
N GLU A 165 16.03 -10.16 7.25
CA GLU A 165 16.90 -11.27 6.87
C GLU A 165 16.62 -12.47 7.77
N ILE A 166 16.58 -13.67 7.18
CA ILE A 166 16.61 -14.92 7.95
C ILE A 166 18.06 -15.37 8.02
N VAL A 167 18.58 -15.53 9.22
CA VAL A 167 19.94 -16.00 9.46
C VAL A 167 19.92 -17.52 9.57
N GLY A 168 20.57 -18.20 8.64
CA GLY A 168 20.80 -19.63 8.73
C GLY A 168 21.96 -19.95 9.66
N GLU A 169 21.85 -21.08 10.36
CA GLU A 169 22.96 -21.69 11.12
C GLU A 169 24.14 -22.02 10.19
#